data_AF-Q0PQF6-F1
#
_entry.id   AF-Q0PQF6-F1
#
_cell.length_a   1.000
_cell.length_b   1.000
_cell.length_c   1.000
_cell.angle_alpha   90.00
_cell.angle_beta   90.00
_cell.angle_gamma   90.00
#
_symmetry.space_group_name_H-M   'P 1'
#
loop_
_entity.id
_entity.type
_entity.pdbx_description
1 polymer ?
#
loop_
_entity_poly.entity_id
_entity_poly.type
_entity_poly.pdbx_seq_one_letter_code
_entity_poly.pdbx_strand_id
1 'polypeptide(L)'
;MMRSPKEFGSDEGVEKPEERYPREYGERAETSESRRVSKGQAMDLLIECNELHVPTALVDEEIDALRNQTRSRLPAGSSSMELPRDMFESQAKRRVGLGLLIAEVIKKNSIKLDDERVRQTIEEFAASYEQPEEVIKHYYANQEQLAAVQNVVLEDQVVDWVMEQADVVDEPTNFAELTAES
;
A
#
# COMPACT_ATOMS: atom_id res chain seq x y z
N MET A 1 -47.09 20.85 -39.54
CA MET A 1 -47.31 21.99 -38.63
C MET A 1 -47.56 21.45 -37.23
N MET A 2 -46.52 21.38 -36.38
CA MET A 2 -46.62 21.47 -34.92
C MET A 2 -45.26 21.96 -34.43
N ARG A 3 -45.30 22.97 -33.55
CA ARG A 3 -44.20 23.83 -33.14
C ARG A 3 -43.50 23.29 -31.88
N SER A 4 -42.17 23.42 -31.91
CA SER A 4 -41.20 23.80 -30.86
C SER A 4 -41.13 23.06 -29.52
N PRO A 5 -39.95 22.49 -29.20
CA PRO A 5 -39.43 22.33 -27.84
C PRO A 5 -39.08 23.69 -27.21
N LYS A 6 -39.42 23.90 -25.92
CA LYS A 6 -38.73 24.87 -25.04
C LYS A 6 -37.46 24.18 -24.54
N GLU A 7 -36.28 24.57 -25.00
CA GLU A 7 -35.49 25.72 -24.51
C GLU A 7 -35.14 25.63 -23.03
N PHE A 8 -33.98 25.01 -22.78
CA PHE A 8 -32.99 25.48 -21.83
C PHE A 8 -31.69 25.72 -22.62
N GLY A 9 -31.53 26.91 -23.19
CA GLY A 9 -30.23 27.58 -23.16
C GLY A 9 -30.07 28.17 -21.75
N SER A 10 -28.90 28.35 -21.19
CA SER A 10 -27.65 28.78 -21.80
C SER A 10 -26.53 28.65 -20.77
N ASP A 11 -25.34 28.25 -21.23
CA ASP A 11 -24.10 28.98 -20.95
C ASP A 11 -23.77 29.29 -19.47
N GLU A 12 -23.21 28.32 -18.75
CA GLU A 12 -22.21 28.55 -17.71
C GLU A 12 -21.13 27.47 -17.83
N GLY A 13 -19.87 27.90 -17.70
CA GLY A 13 -18.68 27.22 -18.22
C GLY A 13 -18.58 25.74 -17.92
N VAL A 14 -18.31 24.95 -18.96
CA VAL A 14 -17.47 23.77 -18.80
C VAL A 14 -16.07 24.30 -18.46
N GLU A 15 -15.86 24.64 -17.18
CA GLU A 15 -14.51 24.76 -16.64
C GLU A 15 -13.80 23.44 -16.94
N LYS A 16 -12.64 23.54 -17.56
CA LYS A 16 -11.82 22.39 -17.91
C LYS A 16 -11.55 21.61 -16.61
N PRO A 17 -11.72 20.28 -16.58
CA PRO A 17 -11.44 19.48 -15.38
C PRO A 17 -9.96 19.43 -14.98
N GLU A 18 -9.10 20.19 -15.67
CA GLU A 18 -7.66 20.31 -15.40
C GLU A 18 -7.32 21.45 -14.43
N GLU A 19 -8.25 22.39 -14.19
CA GLU A 19 -8.03 23.49 -13.25
C GLU A 19 -8.63 23.14 -11.89
N ARG A 20 -7.72 22.78 -10.97
CA ARG A 20 -7.87 22.63 -9.51
C ARG A 20 -7.74 21.22 -8.97
N TYR A 21 -6.68 20.51 -9.39
CA TYR A 21 -5.96 19.67 -8.43
C TYR A 21 -5.15 20.62 -7.53
N PRO A 22 -5.50 20.80 -6.25
CA PRO A 22 -4.73 21.69 -5.38
C PRO A 22 -3.29 21.15 -5.29
N ARG A 23 -2.29 22.05 -5.37
CA ARG A 23 -0.86 21.67 -5.37
C ARG A 23 -0.49 20.69 -4.25
N GLU A 24 -1.09 20.87 -3.08
CA GLU A 24 -0.96 19.99 -1.92
C GLU A 24 -1.29 18.51 -2.22
N TYR A 25 -2.29 18.24 -3.06
CA TYR A 25 -2.63 16.87 -3.47
C TYR A 25 -1.58 16.27 -4.42
N GLY A 26 -1.02 17.09 -5.32
CA GLY A 26 0.07 16.67 -6.22
C GLY A 26 1.35 16.36 -5.45
N GLU A 27 1.76 17.26 -4.55
CA GLU A 27 2.96 17.10 -3.70
C GLU A 27 2.83 15.87 -2.77
N ARG A 28 1.63 15.62 -2.23
CA ARG A 28 1.36 14.42 -1.43
C ARG A 28 1.41 13.14 -2.26
N ALA A 29 0.84 13.16 -3.47
CA ALA A 29 0.90 12.02 -4.39
C ALA A 29 2.35 11.69 -4.77
N GLU A 30 3.12 12.71 -5.16
CA GLU A 30 4.56 12.59 -5.48
C GLU A 30 5.35 11.96 -4.32
N THR A 31 5.19 12.51 -3.11
CA THR A 31 5.90 12.01 -1.91
C THR A 31 5.51 10.56 -1.61
N SER A 32 4.22 10.22 -1.73
CA SER A 32 3.74 8.87 -1.45
C SER A 32 4.25 7.84 -2.47
N GLU A 33 4.34 8.22 -3.75
CA GLU A 33 4.87 7.35 -4.79
C GLU A 33 6.38 7.16 -4.65
N SER A 34 7.15 8.22 -4.38
CA SER A 34 8.59 8.10 -4.14
C SER A 34 8.88 7.18 -2.96
N ARG A 35 8.07 7.29 -1.89
CA ARG A 35 8.18 6.41 -0.72
C ARG A 35 7.82 4.96 -1.06
N ARG A 36 6.80 4.73 -1.88
CA ARG A 36 6.41 3.39 -2.31
C ARG A 36 7.51 2.72 -3.13
N VAL A 37 8.11 3.45 -4.09
CA VAL A 37 9.23 2.94 -4.91
C VAL A 37 10.45 2.63 -4.05
N SER A 38 10.86 3.56 -3.19
CA SER A 38 12.01 3.37 -2.28
C SER A 38 11.79 2.18 -1.33
N LYS A 39 10.56 2.03 -0.83
CA LYS A 39 10.16 0.88 0.00
C LYS A 39 10.24 -0.43 -0.79
N GLY A 40 9.80 -0.44 -2.04
CA GLY A 40 9.95 -1.60 -2.93
C GLY A 40 11.41 -2.02 -3.08
N GLN A 41 12.27 -1.05 -3.42
CA GLN A 41 13.72 -1.26 -3.58
C GLN A 41 14.39 -1.77 -2.31
N ALA A 42 14.08 -1.18 -1.15
CA ALA A 42 14.62 -1.65 0.14
C ALA A 42 14.23 -3.10 0.44
N MET A 43 12.98 -3.49 0.14
CA MET A 43 12.52 -4.87 0.31
C MET A 43 13.16 -5.83 -0.70
N ASP A 44 13.36 -5.41 -1.95
CA ASP A 44 14.07 -6.23 -2.93
C ASP A 44 15.54 -6.46 -2.53
N LEU A 45 16.23 -5.41 -2.09
CA LEU A 45 17.59 -5.51 -1.57
C LEU A 45 17.71 -6.49 -0.39
N LEU A 46 16.71 -6.49 0.51
CA LEU A 46 16.66 -7.45 1.60
C LEU A 46 16.63 -8.90 1.09
N ILE A 47 15.85 -9.20 0.05
CA ILE A 47 15.79 -10.54 -0.53
C ILE A 47 17.06 -10.87 -1.30
N GLU A 48 17.55 -9.97 -2.14
CA GLU A 48 18.71 -10.21 -3.01
C GLU A 48 20.01 -10.43 -2.22
N CYS A 49 20.19 -9.73 -1.11
CA CYS A 49 21.38 -9.85 -0.26
C CYS A 49 21.38 -11.11 0.63
N ASN A 50 20.27 -11.87 0.68
CA ASN A 50 20.12 -12.97 1.63
C ASN A 50 19.62 -14.24 0.94
N GLU A 51 20.39 -15.33 1.03
CA GLU A 51 19.89 -16.65 0.62
C GLU A 51 18.83 -17.14 1.62
N LEU A 52 17.57 -17.14 1.20
CA LEU A 52 16.44 -17.55 2.03
C LEU A 52 15.98 -18.96 1.70
N HIS A 53 16.03 -19.84 2.71
CA HIS A 53 15.31 -21.11 2.67
C HIS A 53 13.96 -20.96 3.37
N VAL A 54 12.90 -20.74 2.59
CA VAL A 54 11.56 -20.50 3.11
C VAL A 54 10.86 -21.83 3.44
N PRO A 55 10.31 -22.02 4.66
CA PRO A 55 9.59 -23.25 5.02
C PRO A 55 8.38 -23.49 4.12
N THR A 56 8.26 -24.68 3.53
CA THR A 56 7.16 -25.03 2.62
C THR A 56 5.79 -24.85 3.24
N ALA A 57 5.63 -25.19 4.53
CA ALA A 57 4.36 -25.02 5.24
C ALA A 57 3.88 -23.55 5.24
N LEU A 58 4.79 -22.59 5.48
CA LEU A 58 4.45 -21.17 5.46
C LEU A 58 4.14 -20.68 4.03
N VAL A 59 4.83 -21.22 3.03
CA VAL A 59 4.53 -20.92 1.62
C VAL A 59 3.14 -21.41 1.26
N ASP A 60 2.74 -22.62 1.68
CA ASP A 60 1.43 -23.17 1.39
C ASP A 60 0.30 -22.37 2.08
N GLU A 61 0.52 -21.94 3.34
CA GLU A 61 -0.40 -21.04 4.05
C GLU A 61 -0.59 -19.70 3.31
N GLU A 62 0.51 -19.09 2.84
CA GLU A 62 0.45 -17.83 2.09
C GLU A 62 -0.22 -18.01 0.72
N ILE A 63 -0.02 -19.14 0.05
CA ILE A 63 -0.73 -19.47 -1.19
C ILE A 63 -2.23 -19.52 -0.94
N ASP A 64 -2.68 -20.14 0.14
CA ASP A 64 -4.10 -20.20 0.47
C ASP A 64 -4.67 -18.81 0.82
N ALA A 65 -3.90 -17.97 1.52
CA ALA A 65 -4.27 -16.58 1.77
C ALA A 65 -4.43 -15.79 0.46
N LEU A 66 -3.47 -15.91 -0.46
CA LEU A 66 -3.52 -15.28 -1.79
C LEU A 66 -4.72 -15.77 -2.61
N ARG A 67 -5.00 -17.08 -2.61
CA ARG A 67 -6.16 -17.66 -3.30
C ARG A 67 -7.47 -17.10 -2.75
N ASN A 68 -7.59 -17.00 -1.42
CA ASN A 68 -8.76 -16.42 -0.77
C ASN A 68 -8.92 -14.93 -1.13
N GLN A 69 -7.82 -14.17 -1.16
CA GLN A 69 -7.80 -12.78 -1.60
C GLN A 69 -8.22 -12.61 -3.06
N THR A 70 -7.74 -13.48 -3.96
CA THR A 70 -8.18 -13.45 -5.37
C THR A 70 -9.66 -13.78 -5.48
N ARG A 71 -10.14 -14.79 -4.75
CA ARG A 71 -11.54 -15.23 -4.78
C ARG A 71 -12.50 -14.15 -4.29
N SER A 72 -12.13 -13.35 -3.30
CA SER A 72 -12.96 -12.25 -2.79
C SER A 72 -13.07 -11.07 -3.77
N ARG A 73 -12.10 -10.93 -4.68
CA ARG A 73 -12.11 -9.90 -5.74
C ARG A 73 -12.84 -10.34 -7.00
N LEU A 74 -13.09 -11.64 -7.18
CA LEU A 74 -13.80 -12.15 -8.34
C LEU A 74 -15.28 -11.75 -8.30
N PRO A 75 -15.89 -11.44 -9.46
CA PRO A 75 -17.31 -11.17 -9.54
C PRO A 75 -18.15 -12.33 -8.97
N ALA A 76 -19.28 -11.99 -8.36
CA ALA A 76 -20.23 -12.99 -7.87
C ALA A 76 -20.64 -13.94 -9.00
N GLY A 77 -20.46 -15.25 -8.78
CA GLY A 77 -20.72 -16.30 -9.79
C GLY A 77 -19.46 -16.87 -10.46
N SER A 78 -18.29 -16.26 -10.31
CA SER A 78 -17.01 -16.76 -10.83
C SER A 78 -16.30 -17.73 -9.87
N SER A 79 -17.01 -18.27 -8.88
CA SER A 79 -16.45 -19.14 -7.83
C SER A 79 -15.99 -20.51 -8.32
N SER A 80 -16.34 -20.90 -9.55
CA SER A 80 -15.88 -22.14 -10.19
C SER A 80 -14.50 -22.01 -10.85
N MET A 81 -13.91 -20.81 -10.90
CA MET A 81 -12.56 -20.63 -11.45
C MET A 81 -11.55 -21.38 -10.58
N GLU A 82 -10.85 -22.32 -11.20
CA GLU A 82 -9.70 -22.95 -10.56
C GLU A 82 -8.57 -21.93 -10.45
N LEU A 83 -7.93 -21.90 -9.28
CA LEU A 83 -6.79 -21.03 -8.96
C LEU A 83 -5.61 -21.94 -8.62
N PRO A 84 -4.83 -22.39 -9.63
CA PRO A 84 -3.69 -23.28 -9.45
C PRO A 84 -2.62 -22.69 -8.54
N ARG A 85 -1.93 -23.56 -7.80
CA ARG A 85 -0.83 -23.21 -6.88
C ARG A 85 0.27 -22.40 -7.57
N ASP A 86 0.67 -22.82 -8.77
CA ASP A 86 1.79 -22.25 -9.52
C ASP A 86 1.60 -20.76 -9.83
N MET A 87 0.36 -20.26 -9.86
CA MET A 87 0.06 -18.84 -10.02
C MET A 87 0.52 -17.99 -8.84
N PHE A 88 0.60 -18.58 -7.64
CA PHE A 88 0.87 -17.88 -6.38
C PHE A 88 2.21 -18.23 -5.78
N GLU A 89 2.84 -19.35 -6.19
CA GLU A 89 4.02 -19.88 -5.53
C GLU A 89 5.19 -18.89 -5.46
N SER A 90 5.50 -18.19 -6.56
CA SER A 90 6.56 -17.17 -6.58
C SER A 90 6.26 -16.02 -5.61
N GLN A 91 5.04 -15.49 -5.67
CA GLN A 91 4.60 -14.39 -4.81
C GLN A 91 4.57 -14.80 -3.33
N ALA A 92 4.10 -16.01 -3.03
CA ALA A 92 4.04 -16.55 -1.68
C ALA A 92 5.44 -16.72 -1.09
N LYS A 93 6.38 -17.32 -1.84
CA LYS A 93 7.79 -17.43 -1.42
C LYS A 93 8.39 -16.06 -1.13
N ARG A 94 8.14 -15.06 -1.98
CA ARG A 94 8.61 -13.68 -1.78
C ARG A 94 8.03 -13.08 -0.50
N ARG A 95 6.71 -13.17 -0.28
CA ARG A 95 6.04 -12.61 0.91
C ARG A 95 6.48 -13.25 2.20
N VAL A 96 6.55 -14.59 2.25
CA VAL A 96 7.02 -15.30 3.44
C VAL A 96 8.49 -14.99 3.70
N GLY A 97 9.33 -14.97 2.66
CA GLY A 97 10.74 -14.61 2.78
C GLY A 97 10.94 -13.22 3.37
N LEU A 98 10.21 -12.22 2.86
CA LEU A 98 10.23 -10.86 3.40
C LEU A 98 9.75 -10.81 4.84
N GLY A 99 8.63 -11.46 5.18
CA GLY A 99 8.13 -11.48 6.54
C GLY A 99 9.15 -12.04 7.54
N LEU A 100 9.87 -13.10 7.15
CA LEU A 100 10.94 -13.68 7.97
C LEU A 100 12.13 -12.73 8.11
N LEU A 101 12.55 -12.08 7.03
CA LEU A 101 13.65 -11.11 7.06
C LEU A 101 13.32 -9.89 7.91
N ILE A 102 12.15 -9.30 7.72
CA ILE A 102 11.66 -8.16 8.50
C ILE A 102 11.63 -8.53 9.98
N ALA A 103 11.07 -9.69 10.34
CA ALA A 103 11.03 -10.15 11.72
C ALA A 103 12.45 -10.32 12.32
N GLU A 104 13.39 -10.85 11.54
CA GLU A 104 14.79 -11.01 11.97
C GLU A 104 15.51 -9.66 12.12
N VAL A 105 15.27 -8.70 11.23
CA VAL A 105 15.80 -7.32 11.33
C VAL A 105 15.27 -6.63 12.58
N ILE A 106 13.96 -6.70 12.83
CA ILE A 106 13.32 -6.15 14.04
C ILE A 106 14.00 -6.73 15.29
N LYS A 107 14.13 -8.06 15.33
CA LYS A 107 14.71 -8.77 16.47
C LYS A 107 16.18 -8.43 16.69
N LYS A 108 17.02 -8.46 15.65
CA LYS A 108 18.46 -8.22 15.76
C LYS A 108 18.78 -6.78 16.14
N ASN A 109 18.03 -5.83 15.61
CA ASN A 109 18.28 -4.40 15.83
C ASN A 109 17.41 -3.81 16.95
N SER A 110 16.60 -4.64 17.62
CA SER A 110 15.70 -4.21 18.68
C SER A 110 14.81 -3.03 18.27
N ILE A 111 14.33 -3.05 17.02
CA ILE A 111 13.41 -2.03 16.51
C ILE A 111 12.13 -2.13 17.33
N LYS A 112 11.76 -1.00 17.96
CA LYS A 112 10.55 -0.89 18.76
C LYS A 112 9.52 -0.11 17.96
N LEU A 113 8.26 -0.56 18.06
CA LEU A 113 7.13 0.18 17.54
C LEU A 113 7.15 1.61 18.11
N ASP A 114 7.09 2.58 17.21
CA ASP A 114 6.90 3.98 17.55
C ASP A 114 5.41 4.30 17.63
N ASP A 115 4.90 4.41 18.86
CA ASP A 115 3.48 4.70 19.12
C ASP A 115 3.04 6.07 18.56
N GLU A 116 3.95 7.03 18.45
CA GLU A 116 3.65 8.34 17.88
C GLU A 116 3.46 8.22 16.36
N ARG A 117 4.31 7.43 15.68
CA ARG A 117 4.09 7.12 14.26
C ARG A 117 2.79 6.35 14.04
N VAL A 118 2.43 5.41 14.91
CA VAL A 118 1.12 4.72 14.85
C VAL A 118 -0.02 5.71 14.93
N ARG A 119 0.04 6.64 15.87
CA ARG A 119 -0.97 7.68 16.01
C ARG A 119 -1.07 8.53 14.75
N GLN A 120 0.04 9.00 14.22
CA GLN A 120 0.09 9.82 13.00
C GLN A 120 -0.49 9.07 11.79
N THR A 121 -0.14 7.79 11.60
CA THR A 121 -0.69 6.98 10.51
C THR A 121 -2.21 6.80 10.64
N ILE A 122 -2.74 6.59 11.85
CA ILE A 122 -4.20 6.52 12.07
C ILE A 122 -4.88 7.86 11.76
N GLU A 123 -4.28 8.98 12.19
CA GLU A 123 -4.78 10.32 11.90
C GLU A 123 -4.78 10.60 10.38
N GLU A 124 -3.72 10.19 9.66
CA GLU A 124 -3.64 10.29 8.21
C GLU A 124 -4.71 9.48 7.50
N PHE A 125 -4.98 8.24 7.95
CA PHE A 125 -6.04 7.40 7.38
C PHE A 125 -7.43 7.97 7.66
N ALA A 126 -7.62 8.62 8.81
CA ALA A 126 -8.88 9.25 9.18
C ALA A 126 -9.10 10.61 8.49
N ALA A 127 -8.04 11.28 8.02
CA ALA A 127 -8.09 12.66 7.54
C ALA A 127 -9.06 12.88 6.35
N SER A 128 -9.29 11.86 5.52
CA SER A 128 -10.20 11.95 4.38
C SER A 128 -11.68 11.72 4.71
N TYR A 129 -12.00 11.38 5.97
CA TYR A 129 -13.37 11.10 6.40
C TYR A 129 -14.07 12.35 6.93
N GLU A 130 -15.41 12.38 6.84
CA GLU A 130 -16.22 13.49 7.34
C GLU A 130 -16.13 13.65 8.87
N GLN A 131 -15.87 12.56 9.60
CA GLN A 131 -15.73 12.54 11.05
C GLN A 131 -14.44 11.82 11.47
N PRO A 132 -13.27 12.45 11.32
CA PRO A 132 -11.97 11.82 11.58
C PRO A 132 -11.85 11.27 13.00
N GLU A 133 -12.38 11.99 14.01
CA GLU A 133 -12.29 11.55 15.41
C GLU A 133 -13.01 10.22 15.69
N GLU A 134 -14.15 9.98 15.04
CA GLU A 134 -14.89 8.71 15.21
C GLU A 134 -14.14 7.55 14.54
N VAL A 135 -13.49 7.82 13.40
CA VAL A 135 -12.62 6.84 12.72
C VAL A 135 -11.41 6.50 13.60
N ILE A 136 -10.75 7.50 14.18
CA ILE A 136 -9.62 7.29 15.10
C ILE A 136 -10.06 6.43 16.28
N LYS A 137 -11.18 6.77 16.94
CA LYS A 137 -11.73 5.96 18.05
C LYS A 137 -12.01 4.53 17.61
N HIS A 138 -12.53 4.32 16.41
CA HIS A 138 -12.80 2.98 15.88
C HIS A 138 -11.53 2.14 15.75
N TYR A 139 -10.44 2.71 15.21
CA TYR A 139 -9.14 2.03 15.15
C TYR A 139 -8.66 1.59 16.53
N TYR A 140 -8.70 2.48 17.53
CA TYR A 140 -8.26 2.14 18.90
C TYR A 140 -9.20 1.17 19.63
N ALA A 141 -10.49 1.16 19.30
CA ALA A 141 -11.46 0.22 19.86
C ALA A 141 -11.34 -1.18 19.23
N ASN A 142 -10.85 -1.28 18.00
CA ASN A 142 -10.70 -2.53 17.27
C ASN A 142 -9.24 -3.00 17.25
N GLN A 143 -8.91 -3.98 18.09
CA GLN A 143 -7.55 -4.52 18.22
C GLN A 143 -6.97 -5.07 16.92
N GLU A 144 -7.79 -5.65 16.03
CA GLU A 144 -7.34 -6.17 14.75
C GLU A 144 -6.92 -5.04 13.81
N GLN A 145 -7.71 -3.97 13.75
CA GLN A 145 -7.38 -2.80 12.95
C GLN A 145 -6.17 -2.05 13.50
N LEU A 146 -6.08 -1.89 14.82
CA LEU A 146 -4.91 -1.29 15.45
C LEU A 146 -3.64 -2.10 15.12
N ALA A 147 -3.69 -3.42 15.28
CA ALA A 147 -2.57 -4.30 14.96
C ALA A 147 -2.15 -4.20 13.47
N ALA A 148 -3.12 -4.06 12.55
CA ALA A 148 -2.81 -3.85 11.14
C ALA A 148 -2.01 -2.56 10.92
N VAL A 149 -2.38 -1.45 11.56
CA VAL A 149 -1.63 -0.18 11.46
C VAL A 149 -0.26 -0.29 12.12
N GLN A 150 -0.17 -0.95 13.28
CA GLN A 150 1.10 -1.18 13.96
C GLN A 150 2.08 -1.98 13.08
N ASN A 151 1.59 -2.97 12.34
CA ASN A 151 2.40 -3.72 11.39
C ASN A 151 2.91 -2.85 10.24
N VAL A 152 2.08 -1.96 9.71
CA VAL A 152 2.49 -0.99 8.66
C VAL A 152 3.62 -0.09 9.19
N VAL A 153 3.47 0.42 10.41
CA VAL A 153 4.49 1.28 11.03
C VAL A 153 5.78 0.52 11.31
N LEU A 154 5.72 -0.71 11.83
CA LEU A 154 6.91 -1.54 12.03
C LEU A 154 7.63 -1.83 10.71
N GLU A 155 6.89 -2.16 9.65
CA GLU A 155 7.46 -2.40 8.33
C GLU A 155 8.17 -1.15 7.79
N ASP A 156 7.55 0.01 7.93
CA ASP A 156 8.13 1.28 7.55
C ASP A 156 9.40 1.62 8.35
N GLN A 157 9.41 1.36 9.66
CA GLN A 157 10.61 1.53 10.49
C GLN A 157 11.75 0.59 10.07
N VAL A 158 11.42 -0.62 9.59
CA VAL A 158 12.42 -1.54 9.05
C VAL A 158 12.97 -1.04 7.72
N VAL A 159 12.13 -0.49 6.85
CA VAL A 159 12.58 0.14 5.59
C VAL A 159 13.51 1.30 5.87
N ASP A 160 13.13 2.20 6.78
CA ASP A 160 13.98 3.33 7.19
C ASP A 160 15.36 2.81 7.67
N TRP A 161 15.38 1.78 8.51
CA TRP A 161 16.63 1.16 8.97
C TRP A 161 17.45 0.57 7.82
N VAL A 162 16.83 -0.14 6.88
CA VAL A 162 17.53 -0.71 5.71
C VAL A 162 18.16 0.40 4.86
N MET A 163 17.42 1.47 4.62
CA MET A 163 17.90 2.63 3.85
C MET A 163 19.06 3.34 4.54
N GLU A 164 19.08 3.39 5.88
CA GLU A 164 20.23 3.90 6.64
C GLU A 164 21.49 3.03 6.51
N GLN A 165 21.34 1.74 6.21
CA GLN A 165 22.47 0.82 6.02
C GLN A 165 22.91 0.71 4.55
N ALA A 166 22.08 1.15 3.60
CA ALA A 166 22.34 1.05 2.17
C ALA A 166 23.01 2.33 1.63
N ASP A 167 23.78 2.19 0.55
CA ASP A 167 24.30 3.35 -0.20
C ASP A 167 23.15 3.96 -1.02
N VAL A 168 22.49 4.98 -0.47
CA VAL A 168 21.38 5.68 -1.13
C VAL A 168 21.92 6.75 -2.10
N VAL A 169 21.47 6.70 -3.36
CA VAL A 169 21.77 7.71 -4.39
C VAL A 169 20.47 8.35 -4.84
N ASP A 170 20.37 9.67 -4.68
CA ASP A 170 19.23 10.45 -5.17
C ASP A 170 19.36 10.66 -6.68
N GLU A 171 18.41 10.14 -7.45
CA GLU A 171 18.32 10.38 -8.89
C GLU A 171 17.10 11.26 -9.25
N PRO A 172 17.27 12.33 -10.02
CA PRO A 172 16.15 13.17 -10.46
C PRO A 172 15.28 12.40 -11.47
N THR A 173 14.02 12.17 -11.11
CA THR A 173 12.98 11.59 -11.99
C THR A 173 11.74 12.48 -12.03
N ASN A 174 10.81 12.21 -12.95
CA ASN A 174 9.52 12.88 -13.01
C ASN A 174 8.37 11.95 -12.56
N PHE A 175 7.23 12.54 -12.20
CA PHE A 175 6.08 11.79 -11.68
C PHE A 175 5.55 10.72 -12.66
N ALA A 176 5.62 10.96 -13.98
CA ALA A 176 5.14 10.00 -14.97
C ALA A 176 6.05 8.76 -15.07
N GLU A 177 7.36 8.93 -14.93
CA GLU A 177 8.33 7.84 -14.87
C GLU A 177 8.18 7.05 -13.57
N LEU A 178 8.10 7.75 -12.44
CA LEU A 178 7.95 7.14 -11.12
C LEU A 178 6.68 6.29 -10.99
N THR A 179 5.59 6.70 -11.63
CA THR A 179 4.33 5.95 -11.63
C THR A 179 4.29 4.81 -12.66
N ALA A 180 5.12 4.85 -13.71
CA ALA A 180 5.19 3.79 -14.72
C ALA A 180 5.90 2.51 -14.22
N GLU A 181 6.74 2.62 -13.19
CA GLU A 181 7.46 1.51 -12.56
C GLU A 181 6.66 0.80 -11.44
N SER A 182 5.37 1.13 -11.31
CA SER A 182 4.50 0.75 -10.18
C SER A 182 3.80 -0.60 -10.32
#